data_AF-A0A7Z9RZL9-F1
#
_entry.id   AF-A0A7Z9RZL9-F1
#
_cell.length_a   1.000
_cell.length_b   1.000
_cell.length_c   1.000
_cell.angle_alpha   90.00
_cell.angle_beta   90.00
_cell.angle_gamma   90.00
#
_symmetry.space_group_name_H-M   'P 1'
#
loop_
_entity.id
_entity.type
_entity.pdbx_description
1 polymer ?
#
loop_
_entity_poly.entity_id
_entity_poly.type
_entity_poly.pdbx_seq_one_letter_code
_entity_poly.pdbx_strand_id
1 'polypeptide(L)'
;MGTIYAMTIEGEDLAGNKSRRETIQGLDIIRDLTGEWLFKGALLTAVWRFSDDGGFTQGVMMGSQISNEQPGRFETDFSTKPFELSILYDDGVKRFAIFEFLGNDRIRVVTSQDRPKTWSDGDLMEFEFNPAVTP
;
A
#
# COMPACT_ATOMS: atom_id res chain seq x y z
N MET A 1 12.77 7.13 -4.85
CA MET A 1 12.76 8.61 -4.67
C MET A 1 11.33 9.00 -4.36
N GLY A 2 11.08 9.71 -3.25
CA GLY A 2 9.75 10.19 -2.86
C GLY A 2 9.69 11.72 -2.93
N THR A 3 8.50 12.27 -3.20
CA THR A 3 8.29 13.72 -3.20
C THR A 3 7.80 14.15 -1.82
N ILE A 4 8.56 14.99 -1.14
CA ILE A 4 8.16 15.58 0.15
C ILE A 4 7.46 16.89 -0.13
N TYR A 5 6.23 17.02 0.37
CA TYR A 5 5.42 18.22 0.19
C TYR A 5 5.45 19.10 1.46
N ALA A 6 5.16 20.37 1.28
CA ALA A 6 4.87 21.30 2.37
C ALA A 6 3.50 21.91 2.13
N MET A 7 2.69 22.00 3.19
CA MET A 7 1.39 22.66 3.16
C MET A 7 1.47 23.93 4.00
N THR A 8 1.03 25.06 3.44
CA THR A 8 0.92 26.32 4.17
C THR A 8 -0.55 26.70 4.26
N ILE A 9 -1.02 27.00 5.47
CA ILE A 9 -2.38 27.43 5.75
C ILE A 9 -2.34 28.91 6.18
N GLU A 10 -3.07 29.74 5.44
CA GLU A 10 -3.34 31.15 5.76
C GLU A 10 -4.84 31.38 5.49
N GLY A 11 -5.55 31.97 6.46
CA GLY A 11 -6.96 32.29 6.38
C GLY A 11 -7.21 33.75 6.69
N GLU A 12 -8.39 34.24 6.34
CA GLU A 12 -8.88 35.57 6.67
C GLU A 12 -10.31 35.43 7.18
N ASP A 13 -10.62 36.04 8.31
CA ASP A 13 -11.99 36.03 8.84
C ASP A 13 -12.89 37.05 8.11
N LEU A 14 -14.20 37.02 8.39
CA LEU A 14 -15.16 37.94 7.78
C LEU A 14 -14.93 39.42 8.14
N ALA A 15 -14.12 39.69 9.16
CA ALA A 15 -13.73 41.05 9.57
C ALA A 15 -12.39 41.50 8.96
N GLY A 16 -11.77 40.67 8.11
CA GLY A 16 -10.50 40.97 7.44
C GLY A 16 -9.26 40.67 8.29
N ASN A 17 -9.40 39.99 9.43
CA ASN A 17 -8.25 39.61 10.23
C ASN A 17 -7.59 38.37 9.62
N LYS A 18 -6.29 38.46 9.35
CA LYS A 18 -5.50 37.32 8.89
C LYS A 18 -5.22 36.34 10.02
N SER A 19 -5.36 35.06 9.74
CA SER A 19 -4.91 33.99 10.61
C SER A 19 -3.38 33.98 10.69
N ARG A 20 -2.86 33.36 11.76
CA ARG A 20 -1.44 33.02 11.80
C ARG A 20 -1.13 32.04 10.65
N ARG A 21 -0.07 32.33 9.90
CA ARG A 21 0.45 31.41 8.88
C ARG A 21 1.11 30.23 9.57
N GLU A 22 0.65 29.04 9.26
CA GLU A 22 1.26 27.79 9.71
C GLU A 22 1.76 26.99 8.51
N THR A 23 2.98 26.46 8.60
CA THR A 23 3.57 25.63 7.55
C THR A 23 3.87 24.26 8.12
N ILE A 24 3.24 23.24 7.55
CA ILE A 24 3.52 21.84 7.82
C ILE A 24 4.54 21.38 6.78
N GLN A 25 5.72 21.00 7.25
CA GLN A 25 6.79 20.41 6.42
C GLN A 25 6.78 18.89 6.59
N GLY A 26 7.27 18.18 5.57
CA GLY A 26 7.45 16.73 5.69
C GLY A 26 6.20 15.91 5.40
N LEU A 27 5.29 16.42 4.55
CA LEU A 27 4.14 15.64 4.10
C LEU A 27 4.59 14.58 3.10
N ASP A 28 4.30 13.32 3.41
CA ASP A 28 4.49 12.20 2.51
C ASP A 28 3.16 11.89 1.83
N ILE A 29 3.09 12.13 0.51
CA ILE A 29 1.92 11.80 -0.30
C ILE A 29 2.18 10.44 -0.93
N ILE A 30 1.59 9.42 -0.34
CA ILE A 30 1.63 8.05 -0.82
C ILE A 30 0.43 7.78 -1.75
N ARG A 31 0.61 6.90 -2.73
CA ARG A 31 -0.52 6.48 -3.59
C ARG A 31 -1.52 5.65 -2.79
N ASP A 32 -2.74 5.59 -3.29
CA ASP A 32 -3.69 4.55 -2.92
C ASP A 32 -3.13 3.16 -3.31
N LEU A 33 -3.40 2.13 -2.49
CA LEU A 33 -3.07 0.75 -2.82
C LEU A 33 -3.97 0.19 -3.92
N THR A 34 -5.13 0.79 -4.21
CA THR A 34 -6.03 0.33 -5.27
C THR A 34 -5.30 0.07 -6.59
N GLY A 35 -5.65 -1.08 -7.19
CA GLY A 35 -5.10 -1.60 -8.42
C GLY A 35 -4.23 -2.84 -8.21
N GLU A 36 -3.43 -3.17 -9.22
CA GLU A 36 -2.61 -4.39 -9.23
C GLU A 36 -1.15 -4.10 -8.90
N TRP A 37 -0.57 -5.01 -8.12
CA TRP A 37 0.81 -4.99 -7.66
C TRP A 37 1.47 -6.33 -7.96
N LEU A 38 2.66 -6.27 -8.54
CA LEU A 38 3.34 -7.43 -9.11
C LEU A 38 4.64 -7.68 -8.35
N PHE A 39 4.74 -8.85 -7.71
CA PHE A 39 6.01 -9.36 -7.22
C PHE A 39 6.58 -10.33 -8.25
N LYS A 40 7.69 -9.95 -8.88
CA LYS A 40 8.38 -10.76 -9.89
C LYS A 40 9.40 -11.67 -9.20
N GLY A 41 8.97 -12.88 -8.85
CA GLY A 41 9.86 -13.93 -8.38
C GLY A 41 10.69 -14.53 -9.53
N ALA A 42 11.61 -15.45 -9.19
CA ALA A 42 12.47 -16.09 -10.18
C ALA A 42 11.72 -17.00 -11.18
N LEU A 43 10.58 -17.59 -10.75
CA LEU A 43 9.83 -18.58 -11.53
C LEU A 43 8.42 -18.12 -11.91
N LEU A 44 7.83 -17.22 -11.12
CA LEU A 44 6.45 -16.78 -11.28
C LEU A 44 6.30 -15.33 -10.82
N THR A 45 5.24 -14.69 -11.30
CA THR A 45 4.85 -13.35 -10.85
C THR A 45 3.61 -13.48 -9.98
N ALA A 46 3.71 -13.12 -8.71
CA ALA A 46 2.55 -13.00 -7.84
C ALA A 46 1.85 -11.66 -8.11
N VAL A 47 0.52 -11.68 -8.12
CA VAL A 47 -0.32 -10.49 -8.33
C VAL A 47 -1.15 -10.27 -7.08
N TRP A 48 -1.06 -9.07 -6.51
CA TRP A 48 -1.96 -8.57 -5.49
C TRP A 48 -2.85 -7.51 -6.11
N ARG A 49 -4.17 -7.67 -6.00
CA ARG A 49 -5.16 -6.69 -6.45
C ARG A 49 -5.91 -6.15 -5.24
N PHE A 50 -5.90 -4.84 -5.09
CA PHE A 50 -6.66 -4.12 -4.07
C PHE A 50 -7.79 -3.33 -4.74
N SER A 51 -8.98 -3.37 -4.14
CA SER A 51 -10.17 -2.66 -4.59
C SER A 51 -10.56 -1.55 -3.61
N ASP A 52 -11.21 -0.50 -4.12
CA ASP A 52 -11.64 0.67 -3.33
C ASP A 52 -12.62 0.34 -2.19
N ASP A 53 -13.34 -0.79 -2.29
CA ASP A 53 -14.32 -1.27 -1.31
C ASP A 53 -13.70 -2.17 -0.21
N GLY A 54 -12.37 -2.24 -0.14
CA GLY A 54 -11.62 -3.10 0.77
C GLY A 54 -11.47 -4.55 0.27
N GLY A 55 -11.85 -4.84 -0.98
CA GLY A 55 -11.62 -6.13 -1.62
C GLY A 55 -10.14 -6.41 -1.90
N PHE A 56 -9.73 -7.66 -1.74
CA PHE A 56 -8.38 -8.13 -2.05
C PHE A 56 -8.44 -9.40 -2.90
N THR A 57 -7.48 -9.58 -3.80
CA THR A 57 -7.27 -10.86 -4.49
C THR A 57 -5.78 -11.09 -4.69
N GLN A 58 -5.31 -12.28 -4.31
CA GLN A 58 -3.98 -12.76 -4.66
C GLN A 58 -4.08 -13.77 -5.79
N GLY A 59 -3.26 -13.64 -6.82
CA GLY A 59 -3.14 -14.64 -7.89
C GLY A 59 -1.70 -14.84 -8.34
N VAL A 60 -1.50 -15.76 -9.28
CA VAL A 60 -0.23 -15.99 -9.95
C VAL A 60 -0.40 -15.76 -11.44
N MET A 61 0.39 -14.83 -11.98
CA MET A 61 0.43 -14.54 -13.40
C MET A 61 1.32 -15.55 -14.12
N MET A 62 0.75 -16.21 -15.13
CA MET A 62 1.45 -17.10 -16.06
C MET A 62 1.19 -16.63 -17.49
N GLY A 63 2.21 -16.04 -18.12
CA GLY A 63 2.04 -15.37 -19.41
C GLY A 63 1.10 -14.16 -19.27
N SER A 64 -0.02 -14.16 -20.00
CA SER A 64 -1.03 -13.09 -19.97
C SER A 64 -2.26 -13.43 -19.12
N GLN A 65 -2.25 -14.54 -18.38
CA GLN A 65 -3.39 -15.00 -17.58
C GLN A 65 -3.04 -14.99 -16.09
N ILE A 66 -4.02 -14.66 -15.25
CA ILE A 66 -3.93 -14.80 -13.79
C ILE A 66 -4.66 -16.09 -13.42
N SER A 67 -4.00 -16.90 -12.59
CA SER A 67 -4.47 -18.20 -12.12
C SER A 67 -4.39 -18.28 -10.60
N ASN A 68 -5.04 -19.29 -10.00
CA ASN A 68 -5.04 -19.55 -8.57
C ASN A 68 -5.45 -18.31 -7.74
N GLU A 69 -6.49 -17.61 -8.19
CA GLU A 69 -7.00 -16.44 -7.47
C GLU A 69 -7.57 -16.85 -6.10
N GLN A 70 -7.10 -16.15 -5.07
CA GLN A 70 -7.51 -16.28 -3.68
C GLN A 70 -8.11 -14.93 -3.25
N PRO A 71 -9.45 -14.82 -3.25
CA PRO A 71 -10.12 -13.60 -2.84
C PRO A 71 -10.11 -13.43 -1.32
N GLY A 72 -10.29 -12.19 -0.89
CA GLY A 72 -10.38 -11.82 0.51
C GLY A 72 -10.71 -10.35 0.69
N ARG A 73 -10.48 -9.88 1.92
CA ARG A 73 -10.55 -8.45 2.30
C ARG A 73 -9.26 -8.01 2.93
N PHE A 74 -8.95 -6.72 2.80
CA PHE A 74 -7.78 -6.12 3.41
C PHE A 74 -8.11 -4.92 4.28
N GLU A 75 -7.23 -4.64 5.23
CA GLU A 75 -7.23 -3.44 6.06
C GLU A 75 -5.80 -2.91 6.18
N THR A 76 -5.64 -1.59 6.18
CA THR A 76 -4.34 -0.92 6.34
C THR A 76 -4.33 0.02 7.52
N ASP A 77 -3.22 0.04 8.25
CA ASP A 77 -2.92 1.08 9.24
C ASP A 77 -1.73 1.92 8.77
N PHE A 78 -2.01 3.19 8.44
CA PHE A 78 -1.02 4.17 7.99
C PHE A 78 -0.50 5.08 9.13
N SER A 79 -0.81 4.79 10.38
CA SER A 79 -0.50 5.66 11.52
C SER A 79 1.01 5.77 11.80
N THR A 80 1.75 4.69 11.62
CA THR A 80 3.20 4.61 11.91
C THR A 80 3.91 3.76 10.85
N LYS A 81 5.11 4.18 10.43
CA LYS A 81 5.96 3.38 9.54
C LYS A 81 6.79 2.35 10.32
N PRO A 82 7.00 1.13 9.80
CA PRO A 82 6.39 0.61 8.57
C PRO A 82 4.89 0.40 8.75
N PHE A 83 4.12 0.66 7.69
CA PHE A 83 2.66 0.58 7.71
C PHE A 83 2.22 -0.87 7.85
N GLU A 84 1.06 -1.08 8.45
CA GLU A 84 0.53 -2.42 8.66
C GLU A 84 -0.55 -2.76 7.63
N LEU A 85 -0.57 -4.00 7.20
CA LEU A 85 -1.58 -4.58 6.31
C LEU A 85 -2.07 -5.89 6.94
N SER A 86 -3.38 -6.07 7.00
CA SER A 86 -4.02 -7.33 7.37
C SER A 86 -4.86 -7.82 6.21
N ILE A 87 -4.76 -9.10 5.88
CA ILE A 87 -5.54 -9.76 4.84
C ILE A 87 -6.32 -10.90 5.49
N LEU A 88 -7.64 -10.92 5.29
CA LEU A 88 -8.51 -12.05 5.62
C LEU A 88 -9.01 -12.65 4.31
N TYR A 89 -8.51 -13.84 3.97
CA TYR A 89 -8.97 -14.59 2.82
C TYR A 89 -10.36 -15.17 3.07
N ASP A 90 -11.11 -15.41 1.99
CA ASP A 90 -12.48 -15.95 2.08
C ASP A 90 -12.53 -17.37 2.67
N ASP A 91 -11.42 -18.11 2.62
CA ASP A 91 -11.27 -19.42 3.28
C ASP A 91 -11.02 -19.32 4.80
N GLY A 92 -10.98 -18.11 5.35
CA GLY A 92 -10.78 -17.82 6.76
C GLY A 92 -9.30 -17.68 7.17
N VAL A 93 -8.35 -17.88 6.26
CA VAL A 93 -6.93 -17.65 6.56
C VAL A 93 -6.68 -16.16 6.76
N LYS A 94 -5.97 -15.81 7.84
CA LYS A 94 -5.51 -14.45 8.09
C LYS A 94 -4.01 -14.35 7.86
N ARG A 95 -3.58 -13.28 7.20
CA ARG A 95 -2.17 -12.91 7.01
C ARG A 95 -1.95 -11.48 7.48
N PHE A 96 -0.77 -11.25 8.03
CA PHE A 96 -0.33 -9.92 8.44
C PHE A 96 0.91 -9.55 7.64
N ALA A 97 1.06 -8.26 7.40
CA ALA A 97 2.21 -7.72 6.75
C ALA A 97 2.58 -6.34 7.31
N ILE A 98 3.87 -6.03 7.23
CA ILE A 98 4.35 -4.65 7.30
C ILE A 98 4.85 -4.24 5.92
N PHE A 99 4.64 -2.98 5.55
CA PHE A 99 5.08 -2.48 4.26
C PHE A 99 5.45 -1.00 4.28
N GLU A 100 6.23 -0.60 3.28
CA GLU A 100 6.52 0.80 3.00
C GLU A 100 6.61 1.05 1.51
N PHE A 101 6.22 2.25 1.11
CA PHE A 101 6.38 2.73 -0.24
C PHE A 101 7.86 3.08 -0.54
N LEU A 102 8.36 2.60 -1.67
CA LEU A 102 9.66 2.92 -2.22
C LEU A 102 9.49 3.86 -3.42
N GLY A 103 9.03 5.09 -3.16
CA GLY A 103 8.51 5.98 -4.19
C GLY A 103 7.03 5.73 -4.43
N ASN A 104 6.51 6.01 -5.63
CA ASN A 104 5.06 6.05 -5.88
C ASN A 104 4.51 4.76 -6.51
N ASP A 105 5.36 3.86 -6.96
CA ASP A 105 5.02 2.70 -7.79
C ASP A 105 5.62 1.40 -7.25
N ARG A 106 6.24 1.44 -6.07
CA ARG A 106 6.85 0.26 -5.44
C ARG A 106 6.53 0.20 -3.97
N ILE A 107 6.33 -1.01 -3.47
CA ILE A 107 6.23 -1.28 -2.04
C ILE A 107 7.20 -2.40 -1.67
N ARG A 108 7.89 -2.23 -0.54
CA ARG A 108 8.55 -3.34 0.15
C ARG A 108 7.59 -3.89 1.19
N VAL A 109 7.49 -5.20 1.29
CA VAL A 109 6.52 -5.90 2.13
C VAL A 109 7.21 -7.07 2.81
N VAL A 110 6.90 -7.30 4.08
CA VAL A 110 7.17 -8.56 4.77
C VAL A 110 5.84 -9.13 5.24
N THR A 111 5.57 -10.39 4.89
CA THR A 111 4.32 -11.08 5.27
C THR A 111 4.60 -12.25 6.21
N SER A 112 3.66 -12.53 7.11
CA SER A 112 3.73 -13.67 8.04
C SER A 112 2.32 -14.11 8.50
N GLN A 113 2.25 -15.27 9.15
CA GLN A 113 1.03 -15.70 9.85
C GLN A 113 0.82 -14.95 11.16
N ASP A 114 1.91 -14.59 11.84
CA ASP A 114 1.90 -13.71 13.01
C ASP A 114 2.17 -12.27 12.54
N ARG A 115 1.76 -11.27 13.34
CA ARG A 115 1.99 -9.86 13.01
C ARG A 115 3.50 -9.54 13.01
N PRO A 116 4.12 -9.26 11.85
CA PRO A 116 5.55 -8.93 11.80
C PRO A 116 5.77 -7.54 12.42
N LYS A 117 6.89 -7.37 13.11
CA LYS A 117 7.31 -6.12 13.75
C LYS A 117 8.52 -5.50 13.07
N THR A 118 9.32 -6.33 12.39
CA THR A 118 10.56 -5.94 11.75
C THR A 118 10.69 -6.55 10.36
N TRP A 119 11.59 -5.98 9.55
CA TRP A 119 11.89 -6.48 8.20
C TRP A 119 12.54 -7.88 8.17
N SER A 120 12.95 -8.41 9.33
CA SER A 120 13.52 -9.75 9.46
C SER A 120 12.52 -10.81 9.93
N ASP A 121 11.26 -10.45 10.17
CA ASP A 121 10.24 -11.36 10.73
C ASP A 121 9.55 -12.23 9.67
N GLY A 122 10.03 -12.22 8.42
CA GLY A 122 9.49 -12.99 7.30
C GLY A 122 10.22 -12.73 6.00
N ASP A 123 9.65 -13.20 4.90
CA ASP A 123 10.23 -13.02 3.57
C ASP A 123 9.98 -11.60 3.05
N LEU A 124 11.06 -10.90 2.73
CA LEU A 124 11.01 -9.58 2.12
C LEU A 124 10.68 -9.70 0.64
N MET A 125 9.60 -9.06 0.23
CA MET A 125 9.13 -8.96 -1.15
C MET A 125 9.04 -7.51 -1.57
N GLU A 126 9.35 -7.24 -2.84
CA GLU A 126 9.15 -5.92 -3.43
C GLU A 126 8.15 -6.01 -4.58
N PHE A 127 7.02 -5.35 -4.43
CA PHE A 127 6.00 -5.30 -5.46
C PHE A 127 6.11 -4.01 -6.26
N GLU A 128 5.86 -4.11 -7.56
CA GLU A 128 5.74 -2.98 -8.49
C GLU A 128 4.28 -2.78 -8.88
N PHE A 129 3.81 -1.55 -8.91
CA PHE A 129 2.48 -1.21 -9.37
C PHE A 129 2.34 -1.50 -10.87
N ASN A 130 1.21 -2.08 -11.26
CA ASN A 130 0.89 -2.38 -12.66
C ASN A 130 -0.01 -1.26 -13.25
N PRO A 131 0.55 -0.32 -14.02
CA PRO A 131 -0.23 0.77 -14.60
C PRO A 131 -1.16 0.32 -15.74
N ALA A 132 -0.97 -0.88 -16.29
CA ALA A 132 -1.70 -1.34 -17.47
C ALA A 132 -3.13 -1.81 -17.18
N VAL A 133 -3.52 -1.97 -15.90
CA VAL A 133 -4.80 -2.56 -15.49
C VAL A 133 -5.61 -1.60 -14.60
N THR A 134 -5.30 -0.31 -14.62
CA THR A 134 -6.13 0.70 -13.94
C THR A 134 -7.23 1.18 -14.90
N PRO A 135 -8.52 1.22 -14.50
CA PRO A 135 -9.60 1.77 -15.34
C PRO A 135 -9.38 3.25 -15.71
#